data_AF-A0A660WQN1-F1
#
_entry.id   AF-A0A660WQN1-F1
#
_cell.length_a   1.000
_cell.length_b   1.000
_cell.length_c   1.000
_cell.angle_alpha   90.00
_cell.angle_beta   90.00
_cell.angle_gamma   90.00
#
_symmetry.space_group_name_H-M   'P 1'
#
loop_
_entity.id
_entity.type
_entity.pdbx_description
1 polymer ?
#
loop_
_entity_poly.entity_id
_entity_poly.type
_entity_poly.pdbx_seq_one_letter_code
_entity_poly.pdbx_strand_id
1 'polypeptide(L)'
;MVSRIKQFVAVQAVKRIIASLPYFSKENLIRLTYLAEKVMTKYDPQVLAVIREVRRYFKEDHPSLELARKIVEQLTPRCRDKLVENLFINAMFKGVDKCKDFASKYGFEPPWFMVISPTMRCNLNCVGCSTRKYSKDSDLPIDIVDRLITEAKNEMGMHFIVTQGGEMFVYDDMWKLYEKHSDIYFQVYT
;
A
#
# COMPACT_ATOMS: atom_id res chain seq x y z
N MET A 1 -4.33 7.97 23.52
CA MET A 1 -5.49 7.05 23.51
C MET A 1 -6.58 7.52 22.55
N VAL A 2 -7.04 8.77 22.64
CA VAL A 2 -8.09 9.34 21.76
C VAL A 2 -7.71 9.38 20.27
N SER A 3 -6.44 9.65 19.89
CA SER A 3 -6.05 9.70 18.46
C SER A 3 -6.05 8.32 17.79
N ARG A 4 -5.60 7.27 18.48
CA ARG A 4 -5.66 5.88 17.99
C ARG A 4 -7.10 5.42 17.74
N ILE A 5 -8.03 5.78 18.62
CA ILE A 5 -9.46 5.45 18.44
C ILE A 5 -10.02 6.18 17.21
N LYS A 6 -9.70 7.47 17.03
CA LYS A 6 -10.12 8.23 15.84
C LYS A 6 -9.56 7.62 14.55
N GLN A 7 -8.28 7.23 14.54
CA GLN A 7 -7.65 6.59 13.39
C GLN A 7 -8.27 5.23 13.07
N PHE A 8 -8.53 4.41 14.10
CA PHE A 8 -9.22 3.13 13.94
C PHE A 8 -10.63 3.32 13.35
N VAL A 9 -11.41 4.25 13.88
CA VAL A 9 -12.75 4.56 13.37
C VAL A 9 -12.70 5.03 11.92
N ALA A 10 -11.74 5.90 11.58
CA ALA A 10 -11.54 6.36 10.20
C ALA A 10 -11.21 5.21 9.25
N VAL A 11 -10.30 4.30 9.63
CA VAL A 11 -9.95 3.11 8.85
C VAL A 11 -11.19 2.24 8.61
N GLN A 12 -11.98 1.97 9.65
CA GLN A 12 -13.19 1.16 9.54
C GLN A 12 -14.25 1.83 8.67
N ALA A 13 -14.39 3.15 8.76
CA ALA A 13 -15.29 3.91 7.90
C ALA A 13 -14.88 3.80 6.43
N VAL A 14 -13.59 4.00 6.11
CA VAL A 14 -13.07 3.88 4.74
C VAL A 14 -13.30 2.48 4.18
N LYS A 15 -12.99 1.43 4.96
CA LYS A 15 -13.25 0.02 4.54
C LYS A 15 -14.71 -0.22 4.18
N ARG A 16 -15.64 0.27 5.03
CA ARG A 16 -17.09 0.14 4.77
C ARG A 16 -17.54 0.93 3.55
N ILE A 17 -17.02 2.14 3.35
CA ILE A 17 -17.31 2.95 2.16
C ILE A 17 -16.88 2.18 0.91
N ILE A 18 -15.64 1.68 0.88
CA ILE A 18 -15.10 0.93 -0.26
C ILE A 18 -15.89 -0.33 -0.54
N ALA A 19 -16.25 -1.09 0.49
CA ALA A 19 -17.09 -2.28 0.36
C ALA A 19 -18.49 -1.95 -0.18
N SER A 20 -18.96 -0.71 0.01
CA SER A 20 -20.28 -0.27 -0.43
C SER A 20 -20.28 0.41 -1.80
N LEU A 21 -19.12 0.74 -2.37
CA LEU A 21 -18.99 1.41 -3.68
C LEU A 21 -19.80 0.77 -4.81
N PRO A 22 -19.88 -0.57 -4.94
CA PRO A 22 -20.63 -1.21 -6.04
C PRO A 22 -22.13 -0.94 -5.99
N TYR A 23 -22.67 -0.59 -4.82
CA TYR A 23 -24.11 -0.33 -4.66
C TYR A 23 -24.49 1.12 -4.98
N PHE A 24 -23.51 2.00 -5.19
CA PHE A 24 -23.77 3.39 -5.55
C PHE A 24 -23.72 3.60 -7.07
N SER A 25 -24.70 4.33 -7.61
CA SER A 25 -24.60 4.81 -8.98
C SER A 25 -23.44 5.81 -9.12
N LYS A 26 -22.93 5.95 -10.34
CA LYS A 26 -21.88 6.92 -10.70
C LYS A 26 -22.25 8.34 -10.27
N GLU A 27 -23.50 8.77 -10.49
CA GLU A 27 -24.00 10.09 -10.09
C GLU A 27 -23.95 10.27 -8.58
N ASN A 28 -24.28 9.23 -7.81
CA ASN A 28 -24.23 9.27 -6.36
C ASN A 28 -22.78 9.34 -5.87
N LEU A 29 -21.85 8.59 -6.48
CA LEU A 29 -20.42 8.70 -6.18
C LEU A 29 -19.88 10.10 -6.45
N ILE A 30 -20.24 10.72 -7.58
CA ILE A 30 -19.88 12.11 -7.88
C ILE A 30 -20.46 13.06 -6.82
N ARG A 31 -21.73 12.92 -6.44
CA ARG A 31 -22.35 13.76 -5.39
C ARG A 31 -21.66 13.60 -4.05
N LEU A 32 -21.26 12.39 -3.68
CA LEU A 32 -20.49 12.13 -2.46
C LEU A 32 -19.15 12.86 -2.47
N THR A 33 -18.45 12.98 -3.61
CA THR A 33 -17.21 13.78 -3.66
C THR A 33 -17.45 15.28 -3.40
N TYR A 34 -18.59 15.84 -3.80
CA TYR A 34 -18.95 17.23 -3.49
C TYR A 34 -19.27 17.42 -2.01
N LEU A 35 -19.94 16.45 -1.40
CA LEU A 35 -20.18 16.46 0.04
C LEU A 35 -18.88 16.32 0.82
N ALA A 36 -18.00 15.39 0.41
CA ALA A 36 -16.68 15.19 0.99
C ALA A 36 -15.86 16.49 0.92
N GLU A 37 -15.83 17.16 -0.24
CA GLU A 37 -15.13 18.46 -0.36
C GLU A 37 -15.70 19.50 0.62
N LYS A 38 -17.02 19.62 0.76
CA LYS A 38 -17.67 20.58 1.68
C LYS A 38 -17.50 20.26 3.17
N VAL A 39 -17.32 18.98 3.53
CA VAL A 39 -17.04 18.57 4.90
C VAL A 39 -15.56 18.73 5.19
N MET A 40 -14.72 18.45 4.19
CA MET A 40 -13.26 18.48 4.30
C MET A 40 -12.66 19.86 3.98
N THR A 41 -13.45 20.88 3.67
CA THR A 41 -12.99 22.25 3.32
C THR A 41 -12.17 22.93 4.41
N LYS A 42 -12.23 22.46 5.66
CA LYS A 42 -11.36 22.92 6.76
C LYS A 42 -9.99 22.20 6.83
N TYR A 43 -9.74 21.23 5.96
CA TYR A 43 -8.57 20.36 6.00
C TYR A 43 -7.62 20.61 4.81
N ASP A 44 -6.39 20.13 4.98
CA ASP A 44 -5.21 20.20 4.10
C ASP A 44 -5.52 20.39 2.59
N PRO A 45 -4.93 21.40 1.91
CA PRO A 45 -5.06 21.60 0.46
C PRO A 45 -4.82 20.35 -0.39
N GLN A 46 -3.93 19.46 0.06
CA GLN A 46 -3.63 18.20 -0.64
C GLN A 46 -4.85 17.27 -0.66
N VAL A 47 -5.60 17.19 0.45
CA VAL A 47 -6.81 16.36 0.53
C VAL A 47 -7.89 16.87 -0.41
N LEU A 48 -8.05 18.20 -0.52
CA LEU A 48 -9.00 18.81 -1.45
C LEU A 48 -8.62 18.52 -2.90
N ALA A 49 -7.33 18.59 -3.24
CA ALA A 49 -6.85 18.25 -4.58
C ALA A 49 -7.16 16.79 -4.94
N VAL A 50 -6.93 15.85 -4.02
CA VAL A 50 -7.26 14.43 -4.21
C VAL A 50 -8.75 14.22 -4.43
N ILE A 51 -9.63 14.85 -3.63
CA ILE A 51 -11.08 14.72 -3.79
C ILE A 51 -11.54 15.21 -5.17
N ARG A 52 -10.96 16.33 -5.66
CA ARG A 52 -11.27 16.89 -6.98
C ARG A 52 -10.81 15.97 -8.11
N GLU A 53 -9.63 15.37 -7.99
CA GLU A 53 -9.13 14.41 -8.98
C GLU A 53 -9.99 13.13 -9.00
N VAL A 54 -10.37 12.59 -7.84
CA VAL A 54 -11.29 11.44 -7.77
C VAL A 54 -12.62 11.78 -8.46
N ARG A 55 -13.17 12.98 -8.23
CA ARG A 55 -14.37 13.44 -8.94
C ARG A 55 -14.16 13.51 -10.45
N ARG A 56 -13.01 14.03 -10.89
CA ARG A 56 -12.67 14.11 -12.32
C ARG A 56 -12.64 12.72 -12.94
N TYR A 57 -12.02 11.75 -12.28
CA TYR A 57 -12.00 10.35 -12.74
C TYR A 57 -13.39 9.79 -12.95
N PHE A 58 -14.30 10.02 -11.99
CA PHE A 58 -15.71 9.64 -12.16
C PHE A 58 -16.36 10.35 -13.34
N LYS A 59 -16.15 11.65 -13.54
CA LYS A 59 -16.79 12.39 -14.65
C LYS A 59 -16.30 11.95 -16.02
N GLU A 60 -15.03 11.61 -16.14
CA GLU A 60 -14.35 11.30 -17.41
C GLU A 60 -14.31 9.81 -17.74
N ASP A 61 -14.95 8.94 -16.94
CA ASP A 61 -14.88 7.48 -17.09
C ASP A 61 -13.43 6.97 -17.17
N HIS A 62 -12.59 7.49 -16.29
CA HIS A 62 -11.17 7.19 -16.32
C HIS A 62 -10.92 5.67 -16.16
N PRO A 63 -9.98 5.05 -16.90
CA PRO A 63 -9.74 3.60 -16.84
C PRO A 63 -9.46 3.03 -15.45
N SER A 64 -8.99 3.86 -14.51
CA SER A 64 -8.78 3.46 -13.11
C SER A 64 -10.08 3.06 -12.38
N LEU A 65 -11.25 3.50 -12.85
CA LEU A 65 -12.54 3.09 -12.29
C LEU A 65 -12.81 1.61 -12.54
N GLU A 66 -12.43 1.08 -13.71
CA GLU A 66 -12.54 -0.35 -14.00
C GLU A 66 -11.62 -1.17 -13.10
N LEU A 67 -10.42 -0.66 -12.79
CA LEU A 67 -9.54 -1.29 -11.81
C LEU A 67 -10.18 -1.28 -10.41
N ALA A 68 -10.73 -0.15 -9.98
CA ALA A 68 -11.41 -0.04 -8.69
C ALA A 68 -12.60 -1.02 -8.60
N ARG A 69 -13.39 -1.13 -9.68
CA ARG A 69 -14.50 -2.07 -9.78
C ARG A 69 -14.03 -3.52 -9.64
N LYS A 70 -12.99 -3.91 -10.40
CA LYS A 70 -12.38 -5.25 -10.31
C LYS A 70 -11.85 -5.54 -8.90
N ILE A 71 -11.21 -4.57 -8.25
CA ILE A 71 -10.72 -4.73 -6.87
C ILE A 71 -11.88 -5.05 -5.92
N VAL A 72 -13.02 -4.36 -6.06
CA VAL A 72 -14.14 -4.56 -5.15
C VAL A 72 -14.91 -5.86 -5.43
N GLU A 73 -15.04 -6.24 -6.71
CA GLU A 73 -15.80 -7.42 -7.14
C GLU A 73 -15.01 -8.73 -7.08
N GLN A 74 -13.71 -8.71 -7.38
CA GLN A 74 -12.90 -9.93 -7.57
C GLN A 74 -12.07 -10.31 -6.34
N LEU A 75 -11.76 -9.36 -5.44
CA LEU A 75 -11.02 -9.68 -4.22
C LEU A 75 -11.95 -10.19 -3.14
N THR A 76 -11.47 -11.18 -2.37
CA THR A 76 -12.13 -11.57 -1.12
C THR A 76 -12.16 -10.39 -0.14
N PRO A 77 -13.15 -10.31 0.77
CA PRO A 77 -13.23 -9.21 1.74
C PRO A 77 -11.94 -9.00 2.52
N ARG A 78 -11.27 -10.08 2.92
CA ARG A 78 -10.00 -10.03 3.66
C ARG A 78 -8.87 -9.41 2.82
N CYS A 79 -8.71 -9.83 1.57
CA CYS A 79 -7.67 -9.28 0.69
C CYS A 79 -7.94 -7.80 0.36
N ARG A 80 -9.20 -7.45 0.09
CA ARG A 80 -9.63 -6.08 -0.15
C ARG A 80 -9.35 -5.19 1.06
N ASP A 81 -9.71 -5.63 2.25
CA ASP A 81 -9.50 -4.87 3.48
C ASP A 81 -8.01 -4.65 3.77
N LYS A 82 -7.15 -5.65 3.50
CA LYS A 82 -5.70 -5.53 3.65
C LYS A 82 -5.06 -4.64 2.59
N LEU A 83 -5.53 -4.69 1.34
CA LEU A 83 -5.11 -3.75 0.29
C LEU A 83 -5.43 -2.31 0.71
N VAL A 84 -6.67 -2.05 1.13
CA VAL A 84 -7.11 -0.71 1.57
C VAL A 84 -6.31 -0.25 2.78
N GLU A 85 -6.18 -1.09 3.80
CA GLU A 85 -5.49 -0.73 5.04
C GLU A 85 -3.99 -0.48 4.81
N ASN A 86 -3.31 -1.39 4.13
CA ASN A 86 -1.85 -1.34 4.07
C ASN A 86 -1.35 -0.42 2.95
N LEU A 87 -1.93 -0.51 1.75
CA LEU A 87 -1.49 0.32 0.62
C LEU A 87 -2.12 1.71 0.68
N PHE A 88 -3.45 1.78 0.74
CA PHE A 88 -4.13 3.07 0.61
C PHE A 88 -4.11 3.90 1.89
N ILE A 89 -4.15 3.28 3.07
CA ILE A 89 -4.13 4.02 4.33
C ILE A 89 -2.71 4.12 4.89
N ASN A 90 -2.02 2.99 5.08
CA ASN A 90 -0.72 3.02 5.75
C ASN A 90 0.36 3.67 4.87
N ALA A 91 0.51 3.23 3.62
CA ALA A 91 1.56 3.73 2.74
C ALA A 91 1.32 5.16 2.21
N MET A 92 0.07 5.60 2.07
CA MET A 92 -0.22 6.96 1.60
C MET A 92 -0.41 7.99 2.72
N PHE A 93 -0.92 7.60 3.91
CA PHE A 93 -1.28 8.57 4.96
C PHE A 93 -0.58 8.34 6.29
N LYS A 94 -0.51 7.09 6.79
CA LYS A 94 0.08 6.81 8.11
C LYS A 94 1.58 7.14 8.18
N GLY A 95 2.30 6.94 7.09
CA GLY A 95 3.74 7.21 6.99
C GLY A 95 4.12 8.69 6.95
N VAL A 96 3.18 9.60 6.64
CA VAL A 96 3.49 11.00 6.30
C VAL A 96 4.20 11.74 7.43
N ASP A 97 3.76 11.58 8.67
CA ASP A 97 4.42 12.23 9.81
C ASP A 97 5.84 11.72 10.01
N LYS A 98 6.07 10.41 9.79
CA LYS A 98 7.41 9.81 9.83
C LYS A 98 8.29 10.30 8.69
N CYS A 99 7.74 10.50 7.49
CA CYS A 99 8.48 11.10 6.39
C CYS A 99 8.93 12.53 6.73
N LYS A 100 8.06 13.34 7.34
CA LYS A 100 8.40 14.70 7.79
C LYS A 100 9.48 14.70 8.88
N ASP A 101 9.36 13.80 9.86
CA ASP A 101 10.38 13.62 10.91
C ASP A 101 11.74 13.23 10.29
N PHE A 102 11.73 12.29 9.34
CA PHE A 102 12.92 11.87 8.61
C PHE A 102 13.54 13.02 7.82
N ALA A 103 12.75 13.74 7.03
CA ALA A 103 13.22 14.87 6.23
C ALA A 103 13.81 15.99 7.10
N SER A 104 13.18 16.28 8.23
CA SER A 104 13.70 17.26 9.20
C SER A 104 15.03 16.84 9.82
N LYS A 105 15.22 15.53 10.06
CA LYS A 105 16.43 14.99 10.68
C LYS A 105 17.60 14.86 9.71
N TYR A 106 17.35 14.42 8.47
CA TYR A 106 18.40 14.05 7.52
C TYR A 106 18.58 15.06 6.38
N GLY A 107 17.66 16.02 6.22
CA GLY A 107 17.73 17.07 5.20
C GLY A 107 17.28 16.62 3.80
N PHE A 108 16.67 15.44 3.66
CA PHE A 108 16.10 14.93 2.42
C PHE A 108 14.90 14.01 2.67
N GLU A 109 14.00 13.90 1.70
CA GLU A 109 12.80 13.05 1.78
C GLU A 109 13.15 11.55 1.69
N PRO A 110 12.50 10.68 2.49
CA PRO A 110 12.69 9.25 2.34
C PRO A 110 12.05 8.72 1.05
N PRO A 111 12.50 7.57 0.52
CA PRO A 111 11.80 6.90 -0.57
C PRO A 111 10.38 6.50 -0.17
N TRP A 112 9.45 6.48 -1.13
CA TRP A 112 8.06 6.07 -0.85
C TRP A 112 7.90 4.56 -0.67
N PHE A 113 8.71 3.77 -1.38
CA PHE A 113 8.73 2.32 -1.31
C PHE A 113 10.15 1.77 -1.45
N MET A 114 10.36 0.55 -0.98
CA MET A 114 11.63 -0.16 -1.08
C MET A 114 11.45 -1.41 -1.92
N VAL A 115 12.46 -1.73 -2.74
CA VAL A 115 12.54 -3.02 -3.42
C VAL A 115 13.64 -3.85 -2.76
N ILE A 116 13.31 -5.06 -2.31
CA ILE A 116 14.26 -5.99 -1.70
C ILE A 116 14.28 -7.32 -2.47
N SER A 117 15.45 -7.96 -2.51
CA SER A 117 15.60 -9.28 -3.11
C SER A 117 16.13 -10.31 -2.11
N PRO A 118 15.25 -10.89 -1.26
CA PRO A 118 15.67 -11.79 -0.19
C PRO A 118 16.25 -13.11 -0.71
N THR A 119 15.81 -13.57 -1.89
CA THR A 119 16.27 -14.82 -2.49
C THR A 119 16.40 -14.70 -4.00
N MET A 120 17.35 -15.43 -4.58
CA MET A 120 17.47 -15.66 -6.04
C MET A 120 17.06 -17.08 -6.43
N ARG A 121 16.65 -17.92 -5.46
CA ARG A 121 16.14 -19.26 -5.72
C ARG A 121 14.78 -19.17 -6.40
N CYS A 122 14.58 -19.97 -7.43
CA CYS A 122 13.35 -19.98 -8.21
C CYS A 122 13.08 -21.40 -8.69
N ASN A 123 11.81 -21.82 -8.63
CA ASN A 123 11.32 -23.08 -9.16
C ASN A 123 11.01 -23.02 -10.67
N LEU A 124 11.22 -21.87 -11.33
CA LEU A 124 10.91 -21.65 -12.74
C LEU A 124 12.13 -21.45 -13.65
N ASN A 125 11.79 -21.67 -14.94
CA ASN A 125 12.57 -21.72 -16.17
C ASN A 125 12.89 -20.45 -16.98
N CYS A 126 12.34 -19.30 -16.57
CA CYS A 126 11.80 -18.32 -17.54
C CYS A 126 12.83 -17.76 -18.54
N VAL A 127 12.45 -17.74 -19.83
CA VAL A 127 13.24 -17.12 -20.90
C VAL A 127 13.34 -15.61 -20.64
N GLY A 128 14.57 -15.08 -20.67
CA GLY A 128 14.81 -13.64 -20.43
C GLY A 128 14.84 -13.22 -18.96
N CYS A 129 14.73 -14.16 -18.01
CA CYS A 129 14.79 -13.84 -16.59
C CYS A 129 16.15 -13.25 -16.18
N SER A 130 16.15 -12.06 -15.60
CA SER A 130 17.35 -11.36 -15.15
C SER A 130 18.03 -12.04 -13.95
N THR A 131 17.25 -12.75 -13.12
CA THR A 131 17.75 -13.29 -11.84
C THR A 131 18.55 -14.57 -11.99
N ARG A 132 18.45 -15.24 -13.15
CA ARG A 132 19.30 -16.38 -13.54
C ARG A 132 20.80 -16.11 -13.51
N LYS A 133 21.20 -14.84 -13.67
CA LYS A 133 22.62 -14.45 -13.67
C LYS A 133 23.23 -14.35 -12.27
N TYR A 134 22.40 -14.39 -11.22
CA TYR A 134 22.85 -14.27 -9.84
C TYR A 134 23.05 -15.66 -9.22
N SER A 135 24.00 -15.74 -8.27
CA SER A 135 24.20 -16.96 -7.48
C SER A 135 22.95 -17.27 -6.65
N LYS A 136 22.68 -18.57 -6.47
CA LYS A 136 21.59 -19.10 -5.64
C LYS A 136 22.12 -19.68 -4.33
N ASP A 137 23.40 -19.52 -4.05
CA ASP A 137 24.10 -20.19 -2.95
C ASP A 137 23.90 -19.46 -1.62
N SER A 138 23.43 -18.22 -1.66
CA SER A 138 23.18 -17.38 -0.48
C SER A 138 21.89 -16.58 -0.63
N ASP A 139 20.98 -16.76 0.33
CA ASP A 139 19.84 -15.88 0.55
C ASP A 139 20.21 -14.78 1.57
N LEU A 140 19.46 -13.68 1.58
CA LEU A 140 19.63 -12.65 2.61
C LEU A 140 19.14 -13.22 3.96
N PRO A 141 19.95 -13.14 5.04
CA PRO A 141 19.52 -13.64 6.35
C PRO A 141 18.21 -12.99 6.79
N ILE A 142 17.28 -13.80 7.30
CA ILE A 142 15.91 -13.35 7.57
C ILE A 142 15.83 -12.25 8.63
N ASP A 143 16.76 -12.26 9.60
CA ASP A 143 16.92 -11.23 10.62
C ASP A 143 17.33 -9.88 10.02
N ILE A 144 18.14 -9.90 8.96
CA ILE A 144 18.50 -8.70 8.20
C ILE A 144 17.27 -8.17 7.44
N VAL A 145 16.50 -9.05 6.79
CA VAL A 145 15.27 -8.66 6.09
C VAL A 145 14.26 -8.04 7.06
N ASP A 146 14.04 -8.68 8.21
CA ASP A 146 13.16 -8.19 9.29
C ASP A 146 13.59 -6.81 9.80
N ARG A 147 14.89 -6.64 10.06
CA ARG A 147 15.46 -5.35 10.47
C ARG A 147 15.21 -4.27 9.43
N LEU A 148 15.50 -4.55 8.15
CA LEU A 148 15.27 -3.61 7.05
C LEU A 148 13.81 -3.16 6.96
N ILE A 149 12.86 -4.10 7.05
CA ILE A 149 11.42 -3.78 7.02
C ILE A 149 11.03 -2.94 8.25
N THR A 150 11.59 -3.26 9.41
CA THR A 150 11.33 -2.54 10.66
C THR A 150 11.83 -1.10 10.60
N GLU A 151 13.06 -0.89 10.12
CA GLU A 151 13.66 0.43 9.94
C GLU A 151 12.88 1.25 8.90
N ALA A 152 12.56 0.65 7.75
CA ALA A 152 11.80 1.30 6.69
C ALA A 152 10.47 1.88 7.21
N LYS A 153 9.71 1.13 8.00
CA LYS A 153 8.41 1.62 8.50
C LYS A 153 8.51 2.56 9.69
N ASN A 154 9.45 2.32 10.61
CA ASN A 154 9.52 3.06 11.87
C ASN A 154 10.29 4.37 11.74
N GLU A 155 11.32 4.40 10.88
CA GLU A 155 12.19 5.55 10.69
C GLU A 155 11.81 6.36 9.45
N MET A 156 11.42 5.69 8.37
CA MET A 156 11.19 6.34 7.06
C MET A 156 9.70 6.43 6.69
N GLY A 157 8.80 5.85 7.49
CA GLY A 157 7.35 5.85 7.20
C GLY A 157 6.93 4.95 6.04
N MET A 158 7.83 4.11 5.53
CA MET A 158 7.59 3.27 4.36
C MET A 158 6.72 2.06 4.71
N HIS A 159 5.48 2.05 4.20
CA HIS A 159 4.56 0.93 4.38
C HIS A 159 4.28 0.14 3.10
N PHE A 160 5.04 0.41 2.03
CA PHE A 160 4.98 -0.29 0.77
C PHE A 160 6.35 -0.89 0.44
N ILE A 161 6.41 -2.21 0.31
CA ILE A 161 7.63 -2.95 0.00
C ILE A 161 7.35 -3.86 -1.20
N VAL A 162 8.22 -3.81 -2.18
CA VAL A 162 8.24 -4.73 -3.31
C VAL A 162 9.29 -5.80 -3.02
N THR A 163 8.91 -7.06 -3.10
CA THR A 163 9.86 -8.17 -3.04
C THR A 163 10.06 -8.69 -4.45
N GLN A 164 11.30 -8.71 -4.92
CA GLN A 164 11.69 -9.26 -6.23
C GLN A 164 12.85 -10.24 -6.07
N GLY A 165 13.32 -10.86 -7.16
CA GLY A 165 14.43 -11.82 -7.10
C GLY A 165 14.08 -13.11 -7.84
N GLY A 166 14.21 -14.24 -7.16
CA GLY A 166 13.70 -15.52 -7.65
C GLY A 166 12.19 -15.68 -7.45
N GLU A 167 11.77 -16.86 -7.00
CA GLU A 167 10.40 -17.10 -6.54
C GLU A 167 10.35 -16.90 -5.02
N MET A 168 9.67 -15.85 -4.58
CA MET A 168 9.63 -15.47 -3.17
C MET A 168 8.95 -16.52 -2.30
N PHE A 169 8.01 -17.28 -2.86
CA PHE A 169 7.31 -18.33 -2.14
C PHE A 169 8.12 -19.64 -1.99
N VAL A 170 9.31 -19.74 -2.61
CA VAL A 170 10.29 -20.82 -2.36
C VAL A 170 11.14 -20.53 -1.11
N TYR A 171 11.15 -19.28 -0.63
CA TYR A 171 11.83 -18.92 0.60
C TYR A 171 10.85 -18.92 1.79
N ASP A 172 10.68 -20.08 2.42
CA ASP A 172 9.65 -20.33 3.45
C ASP A 172 9.64 -19.32 4.61
N ASP A 173 10.80 -18.77 4.97
CA ASP A 173 10.89 -17.79 6.07
C ASP A 173 10.20 -16.45 5.74
N MET A 174 10.00 -16.12 4.46
CA MET A 174 9.27 -14.92 4.07
C MET A 174 7.82 -14.93 4.56
N TRP A 175 7.18 -16.10 4.69
CA TRP A 175 5.82 -16.21 5.24
C TRP A 175 5.74 -15.65 6.67
N LYS A 176 6.77 -15.91 7.48
CA LYS A 176 6.86 -15.38 8.85
C LYS A 176 6.95 -13.86 8.86
N LEU A 177 7.67 -13.27 7.89
CA LEU A 177 7.78 -11.82 7.75
C LEU A 177 6.48 -11.18 7.26
N TYR A 178 5.79 -11.80 6.30
CA TYR A 178 4.49 -11.31 5.85
C TYR A 178 3.45 -11.30 6.98
N GLU A 179 3.47 -12.31 7.85
CA GLU A 179 2.63 -12.36 9.04
C GLU A 179 3.03 -11.31 10.08
N LYS A 180 4.33 -11.23 10.41
CA LYS A 180 4.87 -10.28 11.39
C LYS A 180 4.61 -8.83 10.99
N HIS A 181 4.82 -8.48 9.72
CA HIS A 181 4.66 -7.14 9.18
C HIS A 181 3.30 -6.98 8.48
N SER A 182 2.23 -7.45 9.12
CA SER A 182 0.87 -7.42 8.56
C SER A 182 0.28 -6.02 8.33
N ASP A 183 1.00 -4.96 8.71
CA ASP A 183 0.71 -3.54 8.47
C ASP A 183 1.40 -2.97 7.21
N ILE A 184 2.25 -3.77 6.55
CA ILE A 184 2.93 -3.45 5.29
C ILE A 184 2.16 -4.04 4.11
N TYR A 185 2.13 -3.32 2.99
CA TYR A 185 1.70 -3.90 1.73
C TYR A 185 2.93 -4.47 1.02
N PHE A 186 2.95 -5.79 0.87
CA PHE A 186 3.98 -6.49 0.10
C PHE A 186 3.48 -6.72 -1.32
N GLN A 187 4.10 -6.07 -2.30
CA GLN A 187 3.94 -6.44 -3.70
C GLN A 187 5.01 -7.47 -4.05
N VAL A 188 4.58 -8.72 -4.19
CA VAL A 188 5.46 -9.79 -4.63
C VAL A 188 5.56 -9.73 -6.15
N TYR A 189 6.78 -9.72 -6.67
CA TYR A 189 7.10 -9.75 -8.09
C TYR A 189 7.99 -10.98 -8.36
N THR A 190 7.46 -11.95 -9.12
CA THR A 190 8.03 -13.29 -9.34
C THR A 190 7.97 -13.67 -10.81
#